data_AF-A0A960GGF3-F1
#
_entry.id   AF-A0A960GGF3-F1
#
_cell.length_a   1.000
_cell.length_b   1.000
_cell.length_c   1.000
_cell.angle_alpha   90.00
_cell.angle_beta   90.00
_cell.angle_gamma   90.00
#
_symmetry.space_group_name_H-M   'P 1'
#
loop_
_entity.id
_entity.type
_entity.pdbx_description
1 polymer ?
#
loop_
_entity_poly.entity_id
_entity_poly.type
_entity_poly.pdbx_seq_one_letter_code
_entity_poly.pdbx_strand_id
1 'polypeptide(L)'
;MRHDQHPRLALTAAVTAALVVMGLFTAPAATAGTTTEEITVPATIQYLHGQNPSDPGNCSALVFVQWADVPGTVTARAYYTFKGQERSESAAPPFSDTTKWVATYTVSPGSHWILVGKSWADGPSVNTCEDKAELYKTLITNPVRVVLTVERDNSKCEAAQTLVTKLQGNVKSLKSRMKAASGKRKDALRDALRTRKKQLAKAKLAEQRAC
;
A
#
# COMPACT_ATOMS: atom_id res chain seq x y z
N MET A 1 87.18 17.01 -33.36
CA MET A 1 86.36 16.60 -34.53
C MET A 1 85.14 15.84 -34.01
N ARG A 2 83.93 16.25 -34.44
CA ARG A 2 82.61 15.56 -34.54
C ARG A 2 82.23 14.48 -33.50
N HIS A 3 81.15 14.73 -32.74
CA HIS A 3 79.82 14.03 -32.75
C HIS A 3 79.88 12.58 -32.22
N ASP A 4 79.10 12.17 -31.21
CA ASP A 4 77.65 12.02 -31.31
C ASP A 4 76.86 12.21 -30.00
N GLN A 5 75.59 12.61 -30.18
CA GLN A 5 74.53 12.74 -29.18
C GLN A 5 73.95 11.40 -28.76
N HIS A 6 73.50 11.28 -27.50
CA HIS A 6 72.19 10.70 -27.15
C HIS A 6 71.78 11.17 -25.73
N PRO A 7 70.57 11.74 -25.53
CA PRO A 7 70.06 12.06 -24.20
C PRO A 7 69.27 10.87 -23.65
N ARG A 8 69.57 10.44 -22.42
CA ARG A 8 68.67 9.56 -21.65
C ARG A 8 68.07 10.34 -20.49
N LEU A 9 66.76 10.51 -20.61
CA LEU A 9 65.83 11.11 -19.68
C LEU A 9 65.99 10.52 -18.27
N ALA A 10 66.11 11.42 -17.30
CA ALA A 10 65.98 11.15 -15.88
C ALA A 10 64.53 10.73 -15.58
N LEU A 11 64.35 9.63 -14.84
CA LEU A 11 63.08 9.29 -14.21
C LEU A 11 63.26 9.36 -12.69
N THR A 12 62.78 10.47 -12.14
CA THR A 12 62.59 10.73 -10.71
C THR A 12 61.49 9.82 -10.16
N ALA A 13 61.84 8.92 -9.23
CA ALA A 13 60.86 8.16 -8.47
C ALA A 13 60.34 9.02 -7.31
N ALA A 14 59.23 9.73 -7.54
CA ALA A 14 58.48 10.42 -6.51
C ALA A 14 57.53 9.43 -5.80
N VAL A 15 57.77 9.22 -4.51
CA VAL A 15 56.93 8.42 -3.60
C VAL A 15 55.57 9.11 -3.46
N THR A 16 54.51 8.48 -3.97
CA THR A 16 53.12 8.90 -3.73
C THR A 16 52.52 8.06 -2.62
N ALA A 17 52.40 8.66 -1.44
CA ALA A 17 51.58 8.15 -0.35
C ALA A 17 50.10 8.37 -0.70
N ALA A 18 49.42 7.32 -1.17
CA ALA A 18 47.97 7.32 -1.32
C ALA A 18 47.33 6.87 0.00
N LEU A 19 46.78 7.83 0.76
CA LEU A 19 45.85 7.56 1.85
C LEU A 19 44.60 6.88 1.30
N VAL A 20 44.42 5.60 1.61
CA VAL A 20 43.16 4.88 1.43
C VAL A 20 42.21 5.37 2.52
N VAL A 21 41.35 6.33 2.17
CA VAL A 21 40.17 6.67 2.97
C VAL A 21 39.27 5.43 2.96
N MET A 22 39.31 4.66 4.05
CA MET A 22 38.32 3.62 4.30
C MET A 22 36.95 4.29 4.41
N GLY A 23 36.18 4.18 3.34
CA GLY A 23 34.78 4.57 3.32
C GLY A 23 33.99 3.79 4.37
N LEU A 24 33.66 4.46 5.46
CA LEU A 24 32.50 4.10 6.26
C LEU A 24 31.26 4.47 5.45
N PHE A 25 30.90 3.62 4.49
CA PHE A 25 29.51 3.54 4.08
C PHE A 25 28.74 2.96 5.27
N THR A 26 28.28 3.84 6.16
CA THR A 26 27.14 3.54 7.00
C THR A 26 25.97 3.33 6.05
N ALA A 27 25.75 2.08 5.66
CA ALA A 27 24.49 1.69 5.06
C ALA A 27 23.38 2.25 5.96
N PRO A 28 22.37 2.95 5.41
CA PRO A 28 21.23 3.34 6.21
C PRO A 28 20.71 2.06 6.85
N ALA A 29 20.64 2.03 8.18
CA ALA A 29 19.87 1.01 8.85
C ALA A 29 18.47 1.13 8.27
N ALA A 30 18.05 0.14 7.47
CA ALA A 30 16.68 -0.01 7.05
C ALA A 30 15.88 -0.07 8.34
N THR A 31 15.31 1.07 8.70
CA THR A 31 14.38 1.17 9.81
C THR A 31 13.23 0.31 9.34
N ALA A 32 12.91 -0.75 10.08
CA ALA A 32 11.66 -1.48 9.89
C ALA A 32 10.54 -0.45 10.03
N GLY A 33 10.16 0.11 8.89
CA GLY A 33 9.42 1.35 8.80
C GLY A 33 8.08 1.01 8.21
N THR A 34 7.03 1.51 8.86
CA THR A 34 5.74 1.63 8.21
C THR A 34 5.93 2.49 6.96
N THR A 35 5.65 1.95 5.78
CA THR A 35 5.64 2.76 4.56
C THR A 35 4.24 3.25 4.32
N THR A 36 4.13 4.54 4.04
CA THR A 36 2.90 5.14 3.55
C THR A 36 2.89 5.04 2.03
N GLU A 37 1.84 4.47 1.47
CA GLU A 37 1.63 4.43 0.03
C GLU A 37 0.23 4.96 -0.33
N GLU A 38 0.10 5.50 -1.54
CA GLU A 38 -1.19 5.87 -2.09
C GLU A 38 -1.68 4.77 -3.04
N ILE A 39 -2.88 4.27 -2.80
CA ILE A 39 -3.55 3.29 -3.68
C ILE A 39 -4.88 3.84 -4.17
N THR A 40 -5.25 3.55 -5.41
CA THR A 40 -6.58 3.87 -5.94
C THR A 40 -7.46 2.62 -5.85
N VAL A 41 -8.63 2.76 -5.22
CA VAL A 41 -9.60 1.65 -5.08
C VAL A 41 -10.88 1.94 -5.86
N PRO A 42 -11.57 0.89 -6.36
CA PRO A 42 -12.92 1.02 -6.90
C PRO A 42 -13.86 1.63 -5.85
N ALA A 43 -14.73 2.52 -6.31
CA ALA A 43 -15.72 3.16 -5.44
C ALA A 43 -17.08 3.21 -6.12
N THR A 44 -18.12 3.40 -5.32
CA THR A 44 -19.51 3.54 -5.78
C THR A 44 -20.17 4.74 -5.11
N ILE A 45 -21.14 5.36 -5.78
CA ILE A 45 -21.96 6.41 -5.18
C ILE A 45 -23.19 5.75 -4.52
N GLN A 46 -23.44 6.09 -3.27
CA GLN A 46 -24.65 5.73 -2.54
C GLN A 46 -25.51 6.98 -2.38
N TYR A 47 -26.73 6.94 -2.90
CA TYR A 47 -27.73 8.00 -2.74
C TYR A 47 -28.74 7.52 -1.70
N LEU A 48 -28.62 8.04 -0.48
CA LEU A 48 -29.45 7.63 0.63
C LEU A 48 -30.38 8.76 1.01
N HIS A 49 -31.57 8.42 1.50
CA HIS A 49 -32.52 9.37 2.02
C HIS A 49 -33.13 8.85 3.31
N GLY A 50 -33.75 9.74 4.07
CA GLY A 50 -34.33 9.41 5.37
C GLY A 50 -35.23 10.51 5.86
N GLN A 51 -36.23 10.11 6.64
CA GLN A 51 -37.20 11.00 7.29
C GLN A 51 -36.92 11.04 8.79
N ASN A 52 -37.21 12.19 9.40
CA ASN A 52 -37.20 12.28 10.85
C ASN A 52 -38.39 11.46 11.40
N PRO A 53 -38.17 10.46 12.27
CA PRO A 53 -39.25 9.65 12.83
C PRO A 53 -40.28 10.47 13.63
N SER A 54 -39.84 11.59 14.21
CA SER A 54 -40.70 12.48 15.01
C SER A 54 -41.38 13.57 14.17
N ASP A 55 -40.96 13.76 12.93
CA ASP A 55 -41.50 14.77 12.03
C ASP A 55 -41.37 14.33 10.56
N PRO A 56 -42.39 13.66 10.00
CA PRO A 56 -42.37 13.16 8.63
C PRO A 56 -42.27 14.26 7.55
N GLY A 57 -42.48 15.53 7.90
CA GLY A 57 -42.24 16.67 6.99
C GLY A 57 -40.76 16.94 6.75
N ASN A 58 -39.90 16.46 7.67
CA ASN A 58 -38.46 16.63 7.65
C ASN A 58 -37.76 15.47 6.92
N CYS A 59 -37.22 15.78 5.74
CA CYS A 59 -36.53 14.86 4.84
C CYS A 59 -35.08 15.25 4.65
N SER A 60 -34.18 14.26 4.57
CA SER A 60 -32.83 14.45 4.01
C SER A 60 -32.51 13.49 2.88
N ALA A 61 -31.68 13.95 1.95
CA ALA A 61 -30.96 13.14 0.98
C ALA A 61 -29.46 13.40 1.15
N LEU A 62 -28.70 12.32 1.33
CA LEU A 62 -27.25 12.32 1.48
C LEU A 62 -26.64 11.49 0.34
N VAL A 63 -25.47 11.93 -0.11
CA VAL A 63 -24.69 11.23 -1.12
C VAL A 63 -23.36 10.87 -0.53
N PHE A 64 -23.04 9.58 -0.55
CA PHE A 64 -21.78 9.05 -0.06
C PHE A 64 -20.99 8.43 -1.21
N VAL A 65 -19.66 8.55 -1.16
CA VAL A 65 -18.77 7.69 -1.93
C VAL A 65 -18.35 6.54 -1.03
N GLN A 66 -18.63 5.32 -1.47
CA GLN A 66 -18.34 4.08 -0.76
C GLN A 66 -17.18 3.32 -1.40
N TRP A 67 -16.30 2.79 -0.56
CA TRP A 67 -15.26 1.83 -0.94
C TRP A 67 -15.19 0.69 0.07
N ALA A 68 -14.55 -0.43 -0.31
CA ALA A 68 -14.31 -1.55 0.59
C ALA A 68 -13.22 -1.22 1.61
N ASP A 69 -13.30 -1.75 2.82
CA ASP A 69 -12.26 -1.56 3.85
C ASP A 69 -10.88 -2.03 3.34
N VAL A 70 -9.88 -1.18 3.57
CA VAL A 70 -8.47 -1.50 3.33
C VAL A 70 -7.72 -1.31 4.64
N PRO A 71 -7.21 -2.39 5.26
CA PRO A 71 -6.46 -2.30 6.50
C PRO A 71 -5.27 -1.34 6.39
N GLY A 72 -5.08 -0.53 7.43
CA GLY A 72 -4.01 0.47 7.47
C GLY A 72 -4.36 1.78 6.75
N THR A 73 -5.60 1.99 6.29
CA THR A 73 -6.01 3.29 5.75
C THR A 73 -5.89 4.39 6.80
N VAL A 74 -5.11 5.41 6.50
CA VAL A 74 -4.89 6.60 7.33
C VAL A 74 -5.76 7.76 6.86
N THR A 75 -5.85 7.96 5.55
CA THR A 75 -6.74 8.95 4.94
C THR A 75 -7.34 8.42 3.65
N ALA A 76 -8.47 8.99 3.26
CA ALA A 76 -9.15 8.69 2.02
C ALA A 76 -9.54 10.00 1.34
N ARG A 77 -9.39 10.05 0.02
CA ARG A 77 -9.82 11.16 -0.84
C ARG A 77 -10.72 10.65 -1.95
N ALA A 78 -11.99 10.98 -1.86
CA ALA A 78 -12.97 10.69 -2.90
C ALA A 78 -12.90 11.75 -3.99
N TYR A 79 -12.89 11.32 -5.25
CA TYR A 79 -13.02 12.16 -6.43
C TYR A 79 -14.34 11.84 -7.12
N TYR A 80 -15.12 12.87 -7.44
CA TYR A 80 -16.46 12.75 -8.02
C TYR A 80 -16.76 13.93 -8.94
N THR A 81 -17.71 13.74 -9.86
CA THR A 81 -18.19 14.84 -10.71
C THR A 81 -19.44 15.46 -10.10
N PHE A 82 -19.42 16.77 -9.84
CA PHE A 82 -20.60 17.55 -9.46
C PHE A 82 -20.91 18.59 -10.54
N LYS A 83 -22.10 18.52 -11.14
CA LYS A 83 -22.56 19.41 -12.22
C LYS A 83 -21.52 19.54 -13.35
N GLY A 84 -20.94 18.42 -13.76
CA GLY A 84 -19.93 18.37 -14.82
C GLY A 84 -18.52 18.83 -14.42
N GLN A 85 -18.29 19.18 -13.15
CA GLN A 85 -16.96 19.57 -12.66
C GLN A 85 -16.41 18.51 -11.70
N GLU A 86 -15.14 18.15 -11.85
CA GLU A 86 -14.47 17.29 -10.87
C GLU A 86 -14.36 18.02 -9.52
N ARG A 87 -14.68 17.30 -8.45
CA ARG A 87 -14.59 17.72 -7.06
C ARG A 87 -13.90 16.61 -6.28
N SER A 88 -13.36 16.97 -5.12
CA SER A 88 -12.77 16.00 -4.21
C SER A 88 -13.13 16.32 -2.78
N GLU A 89 -13.35 15.28 -1.97
CA GLU A 89 -13.54 15.37 -0.53
C GLU A 89 -12.57 14.43 0.17
N SER A 90 -11.94 14.88 1.25
CA SER A 90 -10.96 14.09 2.00
C SER A 90 -11.45 13.84 3.43
N ALA A 91 -11.17 12.66 3.96
CA ALA A 91 -11.47 12.30 5.34
C ALA A 91 -10.39 11.38 5.93
N ALA A 92 -10.39 11.28 7.25
CA ALA A 92 -9.61 10.31 8.02
C ALA A 92 -10.57 9.50 8.91
N PRO A 93 -10.16 8.31 9.41
CA PRO A 93 -10.95 7.56 10.38
C PRO A 93 -11.28 8.37 11.66
N PRO A 94 -12.46 8.18 12.29
CA PRO A 94 -13.60 7.43 11.75
C PRO A 94 -14.19 8.19 10.57
N PHE A 95 -14.36 7.52 9.44
CA PHE A 95 -14.96 8.12 8.26
C PHE A 95 -16.45 8.42 8.49
N SER A 96 -17.20 8.81 7.46
CA SER A 96 -18.65 9.03 7.55
C SER A 96 -19.48 7.74 7.71
N ASP A 97 -18.89 6.69 8.28
CA ASP A 97 -19.43 5.34 8.47
C ASP A 97 -20.72 5.35 9.29
N THR A 98 -20.88 6.34 10.17
CA THR A 98 -22.17 6.67 10.78
C THR A 98 -22.38 8.18 10.70
N THR A 99 -23.41 8.59 9.97
CA THR A 99 -23.81 9.99 9.84
C THR A 99 -25.18 10.18 10.48
N LYS A 100 -25.25 10.99 11.54
CA LYS A 100 -26.51 11.38 12.19
C LYS A 100 -26.90 12.78 11.73
N TRP A 101 -28.05 12.89 11.05
CA TRP A 101 -28.62 14.16 10.65
C TRP A 101 -30.15 14.14 10.85
N VAL A 102 -30.95 14.28 9.79
CA VAL A 102 -32.42 14.08 9.87
C VAL A 102 -32.77 12.62 10.17
N ALA A 103 -32.00 11.69 9.60
CA ALA A 103 -32.01 10.27 9.94
C ALA A 103 -30.58 9.79 10.29
N THR A 104 -30.47 8.55 10.76
CA THR A 104 -29.17 7.89 10.94
C THR A 104 -28.85 7.05 9.72
N TYR A 105 -27.68 7.27 9.14
CA TYR A 105 -27.15 6.53 8.00
C TYR A 105 -25.90 5.77 8.46
N THR A 106 -25.86 4.47 8.18
CA THR A 106 -24.76 3.60 8.61
C THR A 106 -24.27 2.78 7.43
N VAL A 107 -22.95 2.79 7.21
CA VAL A 107 -22.31 1.98 6.18
C VAL A 107 -22.45 0.49 6.50
N SER A 108 -22.55 -0.34 5.46
CA SER A 108 -22.52 -1.79 5.64
C SER A 108 -21.13 -2.23 6.16
N PRO A 109 -21.06 -3.25 7.03
CA PRO A 109 -19.79 -3.78 7.51
C PRO A 109 -18.82 -4.14 6.36
N GLY A 110 -17.53 -3.86 6.54
CA GLY A 110 -16.49 -4.11 5.53
C GLY A 110 -16.40 -3.04 4.43
N SER A 111 -17.03 -1.88 4.63
CA SER A 111 -16.95 -0.73 3.75
C SER A 111 -16.86 0.57 4.56
N HIS A 112 -16.42 1.63 3.91
CA HIS A 112 -16.36 2.97 4.47
C HIS A 112 -17.03 4.00 3.55
N TRP A 113 -17.42 5.13 4.13
CA TRP A 113 -18.08 6.24 3.41
C TRP A 113 -17.38 7.59 3.60
N ILE A 114 -17.40 8.40 2.53
CA ILE A 114 -17.19 9.86 2.60
C ILE A 114 -18.47 10.53 2.14
N LEU A 115 -19.01 11.42 2.97
CA LEU A 115 -20.16 12.26 2.59
C LEU A 115 -19.71 13.31 1.57
N VAL A 116 -20.29 13.30 0.36
CA VAL A 116 -19.94 14.21 -0.74
C VAL A 116 -21.08 15.15 -1.17
N GLY A 117 -22.29 14.92 -0.63
CA GLY A 117 -23.45 15.76 -0.91
C GLY A 117 -24.52 15.63 0.16
N LYS A 118 -25.18 16.74 0.49
CA LYS A 118 -26.28 16.77 1.46
C LYS A 118 -27.36 17.75 1.03
N SER A 119 -28.61 17.37 1.19
CA SER A 119 -29.78 18.23 1.03
C SER A 119 -30.87 17.83 2.02
N TRP A 120 -31.66 18.82 2.41
CA TRP A 120 -32.82 18.63 3.28
C TRP A 120 -34.01 19.40 2.73
N ALA A 121 -35.20 18.97 3.13
CA ALA A 121 -36.45 19.66 2.92
C ALA A 121 -37.29 19.56 4.19
N ASP A 122 -38.02 20.62 4.48
CA ASP A 122 -38.97 20.73 5.59
C ASP A 122 -40.23 21.39 5.05
N GLY A 123 -41.39 20.91 5.49
CA GLY A 123 -42.68 21.41 5.01
C GLY A 123 -43.88 20.68 5.62
N PRO A 124 -45.07 21.31 5.57
CA PRO A 124 -46.29 20.82 6.21
C PRO A 124 -46.90 19.58 5.51
N SER A 125 -46.48 19.27 4.29
CA SER A 125 -46.88 18.09 3.51
C SER A 125 -45.75 17.06 3.52
N VAL A 126 -46.08 15.76 3.48
CA VAL A 126 -45.10 14.67 3.33
C VAL A 126 -44.29 14.93 2.05
N ASN A 127 -43.08 15.47 2.20
CA ASN A 127 -42.13 15.54 1.12
C ASN A 127 -41.64 14.10 0.87
N THR A 128 -41.76 13.60 -0.35
CA THR A 128 -41.14 12.32 -0.72
C THR A 128 -39.63 12.54 -0.77
N CYS A 129 -38.88 11.96 0.18
CA CYS A 129 -37.44 12.16 0.21
C CYS A 129 -36.75 11.56 -1.04
N GLU A 130 -37.45 10.69 -1.78
CA GLU A 130 -36.97 10.14 -3.04
C GLU A 130 -36.63 11.24 -4.06
N ASP A 131 -37.45 12.28 -4.22
CA ASP A 131 -37.23 13.31 -5.24
C ASP A 131 -35.90 14.06 -5.03
N LYS A 132 -35.50 14.25 -3.77
CA LYS A 132 -34.21 14.84 -3.43
C LYS A 132 -33.07 13.89 -3.76
N ALA A 133 -33.19 12.60 -3.44
CA ALA A 133 -32.16 11.62 -3.81
C ALA A 133 -32.02 11.49 -5.33
N GLU A 134 -33.13 11.47 -6.07
CA GLU A 134 -33.15 11.43 -7.54
C GLU A 134 -32.51 12.68 -8.15
N LEU A 135 -32.77 13.87 -7.60
CA LEU A 135 -32.07 15.09 -8.03
C LEU A 135 -30.54 14.91 -7.92
N TYR A 136 -30.05 14.36 -6.81
CA TYR A 136 -28.61 14.16 -6.64
C TYR A 136 -28.01 13.15 -7.61
N LYS A 137 -28.76 12.16 -8.10
CA LYS A 137 -28.29 11.26 -9.16
C LYS A 137 -27.99 12.00 -10.47
N THR A 138 -28.67 13.13 -10.71
CA THR A 138 -28.39 14.00 -11.87
C THR A 138 -27.24 14.98 -11.62
N LEU A 139 -26.99 15.33 -10.36
CA LEU A 139 -25.98 16.34 -9.99
C LEU A 139 -24.61 15.75 -9.72
N ILE A 140 -24.56 14.56 -9.11
CA ILE A 140 -23.34 13.83 -8.79
C ILE A 140 -23.33 12.56 -9.64
N THR A 141 -22.36 12.43 -10.55
CA THR A 141 -22.32 11.35 -11.53
C THR A 141 -21.00 10.58 -11.48
N ASN A 142 -21.01 9.38 -12.07
CA ASN A 142 -19.81 8.61 -12.36
C ASN A 142 -18.93 9.31 -13.44
N PRO A 143 -17.63 8.96 -13.52
CA PRO A 143 -16.92 8.00 -12.66
C PRO A 143 -16.59 8.57 -11.27
N VAL A 144 -16.54 7.68 -10.27
CA VAL A 144 -15.97 7.98 -8.95
C VAL A 144 -14.77 7.11 -8.68
N ARG A 145 -13.79 7.66 -7.96
CA ARG A 145 -12.62 6.93 -7.48
C ARG A 145 -12.23 7.41 -6.10
N VAL A 146 -11.65 6.52 -5.31
CA VAL A 146 -11.09 6.87 -4.00
C VAL A 146 -9.60 6.59 -4.01
N VAL A 147 -8.81 7.58 -3.63
CA VAL A 147 -7.38 7.44 -3.35
C VAL A 147 -7.23 7.28 -1.84
N LEU A 148 -6.63 6.17 -1.42
CA LEU A 148 -6.35 5.88 -0.02
C LEU A 148 -4.87 6.08 0.24
N THR A 149 -4.56 6.76 1.34
CA THR A 149 -3.24 6.72 1.94
C THR A 149 -3.23 5.59 2.96
N VAL A 150 -2.45 4.55 2.72
CA VAL A 150 -2.37 3.37 3.59
C VAL A 150 -0.98 3.24 4.21
N GLU A 151 -0.92 2.93 5.49
CA GLU A 151 0.29 2.51 6.18
C GLU A 151 0.42 1.00 6.13
N ARG A 152 1.52 0.52 5.54
CA ARG A 152 1.89 -0.89 5.56
C ARG A 152 3.02 -1.14 6.53
N ASP A 153 2.81 -2.10 7.43
CA ASP A 153 3.87 -2.67 8.26
C ASP A 153 4.73 -3.62 7.39
N ASN A 154 5.75 -3.06 6.75
CA ASN A 154 6.67 -3.83 5.91
C ASN A 154 7.58 -4.76 6.71
N SER A 155 7.65 -4.64 8.04
CA SER A 155 8.57 -5.44 8.86
C SER A 155 8.32 -6.94 8.72
N LYS A 156 7.05 -7.35 8.60
CA LYS A 156 6.66 -8.76 8.40
C LYS A 156 7.00 -9.26 7.00
N CYS A 157 6.80 -8.41 5.98
CA CYS A 157 7.17 -8.74 4.61
C CYS A 157 8.69 -8.87 4.47
N GLU A 158 9.47 -7.91 4.98
CA GLU A 158 10.94 -7.92 4.97
C GLU A 158 11.51 -9.12 5.73
N ALA A 159 10.94 -9.45 6.90
CA ALA A 159 11.34 -10.63 7.66
C ALA A 159 11.06 -11.92 6.87
N ALA A 160 9.93 -12.00 6.17
CA ALA A 160 9.58 -13.15 5.34
C ALA A 160 10.52 -13.27 4.12
N GLN A 161 10.79 -12.17 3.41
CA GLN A 161 11.74 -12.11 2.29
C GLN A 161 13.16 -12.51 2.73
N THR A 162 13.61 -12.02 3.89
CA THR A 162 14.91 -12.37 4.48
C THR A 162 15.00 -13.87 4.77
N LEU A 163 13.94 -14.46 5.35
CA LEU A 163 13.88 -15.89 5.63
C LEU A 163 13.92 -16.71 4.33
N VAL A 164 13.18 -16.30 3.30
CA VAL A 164 13.18 -16.97 1.99
C VAL A 164 14.57 -16.92 1.36
N THR A 165 15.22 -15.77 1.35
CA THR A 165 16.58 -15.59 0.83
C THR A 165 17.58 -16.49 1.57
N LYS A 166 17.52 -16.51 2.91
CA LYS A 166 18.36 -17.40 3.74
C LYS A 166 18.14 -18.88 3.42
N LEU A 167 16.89 -19.30 3.24
CA LEU A 167 16.55 -20.68 2.90
C LEU A 167 16.98 -21.06 1.49
N GLN A 168 16.86 -20.16 0.51
CA GLN A 168 17.37 -20.36 -0.85
C GLN A 168 18.89 -20.55 -0.85
N GLY A 169 19.62 -19.71 -0.11
CA GLY A 169 21.08 -19.84 0.07
C GLY A 169 21.47 -21.21 0.66
N ASN A 170 20.74 -21.66 1.68
CA ASN A 170 20.96 -22.98 2.28
C ASN A 170 20.68 -24.13 1.31
N VAL A 171 19.61 -24.06 0.52
CA VAL A 171 19.30 -25.07 -0.51
C VAL A 171 20.43 -25.12 -1.55
N LYS A 172 20.93 -23.97 -2.00
CA LYS A 172 22.06 -23.90 -2.94
C LYS A 172 23.34 -24.53 -2.36
N SER A 173 23.67 -24.18 -1.12
CA SER A 173 24.83 -24.73 -0.40
C SER A 173 24.72 -26.25 -0.20
N LEU A 174 23.58 -26.75 0.29
CA LEU A 174 23.33 -28.19 0.47
C LEU A 174 23.40 -28.95 -0.86
N LYS A 175 22.85 -28.39 -1.94
CA LYS A 175 22.93 -28.99 -3.28
C LYS A 175 24.38 -29.11 -3.75
N SER A 176 25.21 -28.09 -3.53
CA SER A 176 26.64 -28.13 -3.85
C SER A 176 27.38 -29.20 -3.04
N ARG A 177 27.20 -29.20 -1.70
CA ARG A 177 27.82 -30.18 -0.79
C ARG A 177 27.40 -31.61 -1.11
N MET A 178 26.13 -31.82 -1.47
CA MET A 178 25.60 -33.14 -1.85
C MET A 178 26.23 -33.64 -3.16
N LYS A 179 26.48 -32.76 -4.13
CA LYS A 179 27.17 -33.13 -5.39
C LYS A 179 28.60 -33.60 -5.14
N ALA A 180 29.30 -32.98 -4.19
CA ALA A 180 30.68 -33.31 -3.84
C ALA A 180 30.82 -34.51 -2.87
N ALA A 181 29.71 -35.03 -2.32
CA ALA A 181 29.72 -36.11 -1.34
C ALA A 181 29.44 -37.49 -1.98
N SER A 182 29.93 -38.55 -1.31
CA SER A 182 29.68 -39.95 -1.65
C SER A 182 29.23 -40.76 -0.43
N GLY A 183 28.69 -41.96 -0.66
CA GLY A 183 28.24 -42.89 0.37
C GLY A 183 27.21 -42.30 1.35
N LYS A 184 27.25 -42.74 2.60
CA LYS A 184 26.30 -42.35 3.67
C LYS A 184 26.18 -40.83 3.87
N ARG A 185 27.27 -40.07 3.63
CA ARG A 185 27.26 -38.60 3.72
C ARG A 185 26.40 -37.95 2.64
N LYS A 186 26.37 -38.52 1.43
CA LYS A 186 25.52 -38.05 0.33
C LYS A 186 24.04 -38.23 0.66
N ASP A 187 23.69 -39.37 1.25
CA ASP A 187 22.31 -39.69 1.62
C ASP A 187 21.82 -38.74 2.73
N ALA A 188 22.61 -38.52 3.78
CA ALA A 188 22.30 -37.54 4.82
C ALA A 188 22.09 -36.11 4.26
N LEU A 189 22.93 -35.68 3.31
CA LEU A 189 22.78 -34.38 2.65
C LEU A 189 21.55 -34.31 1.75
N ARG A 190 21.14 -35.43 1.14
CA ARG A 190 19.91 -35.51 0.34
C ARG A 190 18.67 -35.31 1.21
N ASP A 191 18.64 -35.92 2.39
CA ASP A 191 17.55 -35.76 3.34
C ASP A 191 17.49 -34.34 3.91
N ALA A 192 18.64 -33.78 4.30
CA ALA A 192 18.72 -32.38 4.72
C ALA A 192 18.23 -31.42 3.62
N LEU A 193 18.62 -31.66 2.36
CA LEU A 193 18.16 -30.89 1.21
C LEU A 193 16.64 -30.98 1.02
N ARG A 194 16.05 -32.17 1.17
CA ARG A 194 14.60 -32.38 1.07
C ARG A 194 13.86 -31.59 2.16
N THR A 195 14.32 -31.65 3.41
CA THR A 195 13.74 -30.88 4.53
C THR A 195 13.85 -29.38 4.29
N ARG A 196 15.02 -28.89 3.84
CA ARG A 196 15.22 -27.46 3.57
C ARG A 196 14.36 -26.93 2.42
N LYS A 197 14.13 -27.75 1.39
CA LYS A 197 13.19 -27.43 0.31
C LYS A 197 11.74 -27.30 0.81
N LYS A 198 11.29 -28.19 1.70
CA LYS A 198 9.96 -28.08 2.33
C LYS A 198 9.83 -26.80 3.15
N GLN A 199 10.85 -26.46 3.94
CA GLN A 199 10.89 -25.20 4.69
C GLN A 199 10.84 -23.97 3.77
N LEU A 200 11.60 -23.99 2.67
CA LEU A 200 11.59 -22.92 1.68
C LEU A 200 10.19 -22.75 1.05
N ALA A 201 9.51 -23.84 0.69
CA ALA A 201 8.15 -23.76 0.15
C ALA A 201 7.16 -23.14 1.15
N LYS A 202 7.23 -23.53 2.43
CA LYS A 202 6.41 -22.95 3.49
C LYS A 202 6.72 -21.45 3.70
N ALA A 203 7.99 -21.08 3.67
CA ALA A 203 8.41 -19.69 3.82
C ALA A 203 7.95 -18.81 2.64
N LYS A 204 8.02 -19.31 1.40
CA LYS A 204 7.47 -18.60 0.23
C LYS A 204 5.97 -18.38 0.31
N LEU A 205 5.22 -19.36 0.82
CA LEU A 205 3.78 -19.20 1.04
C LEU A 205 3.50 -18.16 2.14
N ALA A 206 4.33 -18.12 3.19
CA ALA A 206 4.20 -17.12 4.25
C ALA A 206 4.55 -15.70 3.75
N GLU A 207 5.59 -15.57 2.92
CA GLU A 207 5.96 -14.32 2.23
C GLU A 207 4.81 -13.82 1.35
N GLN A 208 4.20 -14.68 0.53
CA GLN A 208 3.03 -14.32 -0.29
C GLN A 208 1.83 -13.84 0.52
N ARG A 209 1.68 -14.29 1.77
CA ARG A 209 0.61 -13.86 2.67
C ARG A 209 0.92 -12.56 3.39
N ALA A 210 2.19 -12.16 3.46
CA ALA A 210 2.68 -11.07 4.29
C ALA A 210 2.98 -9.78 3.51
N CYS A 211 2.96 -9.77 2.17
CA CYS A 211 3.50 -8.69 1.34
C CYS A 211 2.46 -7.97 0.42
#